data_AF-A0A371BRZ5-F1
#
_entry.id   AF-A0A371BRZ5-F1
#
_cell.length_a   1.000
_cell.length_b   1.000
_cell.length_c   1.000
_cell.angle_alpha   90.00
_cell.angle_beta   90.00
_cell.angle_gamma   90.00
#
_symmetry.space_group_name_H-M   'P 1'
#
loop_
_entity.id
_entity.type
_entity.pdbx_description
1 polymer ?
#
loop_
_entity_poly.entity_id
_entity_poly.type
_entity_poly.pdbx_seq_one_letter_code
_entity_poly.pdbx_strand_id
1 'polypeptide(L)'
;MRRPFPSDDQCHALAASLQFTAIRDRVIPDLLGVDEPTQHLRFAQIEHVPKWSRIELAQKLLLHAYTRTSAEHAAPVLTSFGYINWWEGTGSKAHQFLELALDSDPAYRLARFSDHDGRVDHRGRAGT
;
A
#
# COMPACT_ATOMS: atom_id res chain seq x y z
N MET A 1 -4.57 -25.00 7.18
CA MET A 1 -3.09 -24.90 7.05
C MET A 1 -2.67 -23.44 7.12
N ARG A 2 -1.80 -23.07 8.07
CA ARG A 2 -1.24 -21.71 8.17
C ARG A 2 -0.17 -21.59 7.08
N ARG A 3 -0.30 -20.66 6.12
CA ARG A 3 0.78 -20.43 5.14
C ARG A 3 2.03 -19.98 5.91
N PRO A 4 3.22 -20.53 5.60
CA PRO A 4 4.45 -20.06 6.22
C PRO A 4 4.67 -18.58 5.84
N PHE A 5 5.23 -17.81 6.76
CA PHE A 5 5.64 -16.45 6.45
C PHE A 5 6.75 -16.46 5.38
N PRO A 6 6.88 -15.39 4.58
CA PRO A 6 7.92 -15.30 3.55
C PRO A 6 9.33 -15.40 4.15
N SER A 7 10.26 -16.00 3.40
CA SER A 7 11.69 -15.94 3.71
C SER A 7 12.26 -14.54 3.50
N ASP A 8 13.47 -14.29 4.00
CA ASP A 8 14.16 -13.01 3.84
C ASP A 8 14.34 -12.65 2.36
N ASP A 9 14.77 -13.61 1.53
CA ASP A 9 14.88 -13.42 0.07
C ASP A 9 13.54 -13.05 -0.58
N GLN A 10 12.44 -13.65 -0.12
CA GLN A 10 11.09 -13.32 -0.61
C GLN A 10 10.64 -11.93 -0.16
N CYS A 11 11.01 -11.51 1.06
CA CYS A 11 10.78 -10.16 1.55
C CYS A 11 11.56 -9.12 0.74
N HIS A 12 12.83 -9.38 0.44
CA HIS A 12 13.65 -8.49 -0.40
C HIS A 12 13.12 -8.41 -1.83
N ALA A 13 12.72 -9.55 -2.41
CA ALA A 13 12.10 -9.58 -3.73
C ALA A 13 10.78 -8.80 -3.77
N LEU A 14 9.96 -8.89 -2.71
CA LEU A 14 8.74 -8.10 -2.59
C LEU A 14 9.06 -6.60 -2.49
N ALA A 15 9.97 -6.19 -1.61
CA ALA A 15 10.37 -4.79 -1.45
C ALA A 15 10.91 -4.19 -2.75
N ALA A 16 11.77 -4.94 -3.46
CA ALA A 16 12.28 -4.56 -4.78
C ALA A 16 11.15 -4.44 -5.82
N SER A 17 10.20 -5.38 -5.83
CA SER A 17 9.05 -5.35 -6.74
C SER A 17 8.18 -4.10 -6.55
N LEU A 18 7.99 -3.66 -5.30
CA LEU A 18 7.18 -2.48 -4.99
C LEU A 18 7.81 -1.16 -5.47
N GLN A 19 9.12 -1.13 -5.74
CA GLN A 19 9.79 0.03 -6.33
C GLN A 19 9.36 0.26 -7.80
N PHE A 20 9.00 -0.81 -8.51
CA PHE A 20 8.58 -0.73 -9.91
C PHE A 20 7.08 -0.44 -10.00
N THR A 21 6.72 0.74 -10.51
CA THR A 21 5.32 1.19 -10.63
C THR A 21 4.43 0.18 -11.35
N ALA A 22 4.87 -0.39 -12.47
CA ALA A 22 4.09 -1.37 -13.22
C ALA A 22 3.82 -2.69 -12.44
N ILE A 23 4.72 -3.06 -11.53
CA ILE A 23 4.57 -4.26 -10.70
C ILE A 23 3.68 -3.93 -9.50
N ARG A 24 3.97 -2.83 -8.80
CA ARG A 24 3.16 -2.36 -7.67
C ARG A 24 1.69 -2.18 -8.05
N ASP A 25 1.44 -1.58 -9.21
CA ASP A 25 0.08 -1.31 -9.69
C ASP A 25 -0.68 -2.62 -10.01
N ARG A 26 0.01 -3.76 -10.20
CA ARG A 26 -0.60 -5.10 -10.29
C ARG A 26 -0.71 -5.80 -8.93
N VAL A 27 0.27 -5.61 -8.06
CA VAL A 27 0.33 -6.25 -6.74
C VAL A 27 -0.75 -5.68 -5.81
N ILE A 28 -0.96 -4.38 -5.79
CA ILE A 28 -1.95 -3.74 -4.91
C ILE A 28 -3.39 -4.25 -5.15
N PRO A 29 -3.92 -4.31 -6.39
CA PRO A 29 -5.22 -4.93 -6.65
C PRO A 29 -5.31 -6.38 -6.14
N ASP A 30 -4.28 -7.20 -6.38
CA ASP A 30 -4.26 -8.59 -5.93
C ASP A 30 -4.25 -8.72 -4.38
N LEU A 31 -3.54 -7.81 -3.69
CA LEU A 31 -3.55 -7.73 -2.22
C LEU A 31 -4.95 -7.39 -1.68
N LEU A 32 -5.68 -6.51 -2.37
CA LEU A 32 -7.07 -6.17 -2.04
C LEU A 32 -8.07 -7.26 -2.47
N GLY A 33 -7.65 -8.18 -3.34
CA GLY A 33 -8.47 -9.27 -3.87
C GLY A 33 -9.49 -8.79 -4.89
N VAL A 34 -9.19 -7.70 -5.59
CA VAL A 34 -10.03 -7.06 -6.61
C VAL A 34 -9.34 -7.18 -7.98
N ASP A 35 -10.10 -7.52 -9.02
CA ASP A 35 -9.62 -7.63 -10.40
C ASP A 35 -9.94 -6.34 -11.16
N GLU A 36 -9.49 -5.22 -10.61
CA GLU A 36 -9.79 -3.88 -11.12
C GLU A 36 -8.52 -3.14 -11.54
N PRO A 37 -8.59 -2.34 -12.62
CA PRO A 37 -7.50 -1.44 -12.98
C PRO A 37 -7.13 -0.51 -11.81
N THR A 38 -5.84 -0.35 -11.56
CA THR A 38 -5.30 0.51 -10.48
C THR A 38 -5.79 1.95 -10.53
N GLN A 39 -6.21 2.43 -11.70
CA GLN A 39 -6.82 3.75 -11.87
C GLN A 39 -8.19 3.88 -11.19
N HIS A 40 -9.06 2.86 -11.27
CA HIS A 40 -10.34 2.85 -10.56
C HIS A 40 -10.13 2.76 -9.05
N LEU A 41 -9.09 2.01 -8.69
CA LEU A 41 -8.60 1.93 -7.33
C LEU A 41 -8.19 3.32 -6.79
N ARG A 42 -7.46 4.13 -7.55
CA ARG A 42 -7.06 5.48 -7.11
C ARG A 42 -8.21 6.45 -6.86
N PHE A 43 -9.46 6.12 -7.23
CA PHE A 43 -10.62 6.98 -6.99
C PHE A 43 -11.67 6.36 -6.06
N ALA A 44 -11.34 5.25 -5.39
CA ALA A 44 -12.30 4.47 -4.60
C ALA A 44 -13.56 4.03 -5.40
N GLN A 45 -13.45 3.98 -6.73
CA GLN A 45 -14.53 3.57 -7.64
C GLN A 45 -14.41 2.06 -7.87
N ILE A 46 -14.71 1.27 -6.84
CA ILE A 46 -14.72 -0.20 -6.95
C ILE A 46 -16.15 -0.73 -6.96
N GLU A 47 -16.47 -1.55 -7.96
CA GLU A 47 -17.76 -2.25 -8.03
C GLU A 47 -17.86 -3.38 -7.01
N HIS A 48 -16.71 -3.88 -6.54
CA HIS A 48 -16.63 -5.03 -5.64
C HIS A 48 -16.10 -4.67 -4.25
N VAL A 49 -16.78 -5.19 -3.23
CA VAL A 49 -16.33 -5.09 -1.83
C VAL A 49 -14.99 -5.82 -1.68
N PRO A 50 -13.96 -5.17 -1.11
CA PRO A 50 -12.66 -5.79 -0.93
C PRO A 50 -12.74 -6.99 0.03
N LYS A 51 -11.84 -7.96 -0.17
CA LYS A 51 -11.76 -9.13 0.71
C LYS A 51 -10.95 -8.77 1.95
N TRP A 52 -11.63 -8.37 3.04
CA TRP A 52 -11.01 -7.96 4.30
C TRP A 52 -9.96 -8.94 4.85
N SER A 53 -10.23 -10.25 4.74
CA SER A 53 -9.27 -11.28 5.15
C SER A 53 -7.97 -11.28 4.34
N ARG A 54 -7.99 -10.82 3.08
CA ARG A 54 -6.79 -10.62 2.26
C ARG A 54 -6.05 -9.34 2.62
N ILE A 55 -6.77 -8.28 2.98
CA ILE A 55 -6.17 -7.03 3.46
C ILE A 55 -5.40 -7.27 4.76
N GLU A 56 -6.00 -7.94 5.73
CA GLU A 56 -5.31 -8.29 6.99
C GLU A 56 -4.06 -9.15 6.75
N LEU A 57 -4.13 -10.08 5.80
CA LEU A 57 -2.99 -10.89 5.41
C LEU A 57 -1.91 -10.04 4.75
N ALA A 58 -2.28 -9.14 3.84
CA ALA A 58 -1.38 -8.21 3.17
C ALA A 58 -0.64 -7.32 4.18
N GLN A 59 -1.34 -6.76 5.17
CA GLN A 59 -0.74 -5.98 6.25
C GLN A 59 0.27 -6.80 7.06
N LYS A 60 -0.07 -8.05 7.43
CA LYS A 60 0.86 -8.95 8.14
C LYS A 60 2.10 -9.29 7.30
N LEU A 61 1.94 -9.49 5.99
CA LEU A 61 3.04 -9.77 5.08
C LEU A 61 3.94 -8.54 4.87
N LEU A 62 3.35 -7.36 4.67
CA LEU A 62 4.09 -6.11 4.54
C LEU A 62 4.83 -5.77 5.83
N LEU A 63 4.26 -6.07 7.01
CA LEU A 63 4.93 -5.83 8.29
C LEU A 63 6.15 -6.74 8.43
N HIS A 64 5.97 -8.01 8.10
CA HIS A 64 7.05 -9.00 8.13
C HIS A 64 8.16 -8.71 7.09
N ALA A 65 7.80 -8.10 5.95
CA ALA A 65 8.77 -7.62 4.98
C ALA A 65 9.50 -6.37 5.48
N TYR A 66 8.78 -5.42 6.08
CA TYR A 66 9.34 -4.20 6.65
C TYR A 66 10.40 -4.49 7.71
N THR A 67 10.16 -5.44 8.62
CA THR A 67 11.14 -5.81 9.67
C THR A 67 12.44 -6.43 9.14
N ARG A 68 12.49 -6.79 7.86
CA ARG A 68 13.66 -7.39 7.17
C ARG A 68 14.24 -6.50 6.08
N THR A 69 13.61 -5.37 5.82
CA THR A 69 14.03 -4.44 4.78
C THR A 69 14.98 -3.42 5.41
N SER A 70 16.10 -3.13 4.74
CA SER A 70 16.99 -2.05 5.17
C SER A 70 16.28 -0.70 5.07
N ALA A 71 16.68 0.27 5.89
CA ALA A 71 16.02 1.59 5.94
C ALA A 71 15.96 2.27 4.56
N GLU A 72 17.00 2.10 3.73
CA GLU A 72 17.11 2.59 2.34
C GLU A 72 16.05 2.01 1.38
N HIS A 73 15.38 0.92 1.76
CA HIS A 73 14.36 0.24 0.96
C HIS A 73 12.99 0.22 1.65
N ALA A 74 12.84 0.93 2.77
CA ALA A 74 11.62 0.97 3.55
C ALA A 74 10.49 1.75 2.84
N ALA A 75 10.82 2.80 2.08
CA ALA A 75 9.83 3.71 1.49
C ALA A 75 8.77 3.01 0.61
N PRO A 76 9.10 2.07 -0.30
CA PRO A 76 8.10 1.30 -1.06
C PRO A 76 7.13 0.49 -0.19
N VAL A 77 7.63 -0.13 0.88
CA VAL A 77 6.82 -0.97 1.79
C VAL A 77 5.89 -0.08 2.62
N LEU A 78 6.42 1.01 3.18
CA LEU A 78 5.66 2.01 3.94
C LEU A 78 4.60 2.71 3.08
N THR A 79 4.93 3.05 1.84
CA THR A 79 3.94 3.65 0.93
C THR A 79 2.80 2.67 0.62
N SER A 80 3.10 1.38 0.48
CA SER A 80 2.08 0.34 0.28
C SER A 80 1.16 0.20 1.51
N PHE A 81 1.70 0.34 2.73
CA PHE A 81 0.90 0.46 3.94
C PHE A 81 -0.01 1.69 3.92
N GLY A 82 0.51 2.84 3.49
CA GLY A 82 -0.26 4.07 3.32
C GLY A 82 -1.48 3.86 2.41
N TYR A 83 -1.26 3.28 1.23
CA TYR A 83 -2.33 2.96 0.30
C TYR A 83 -3.39 2.02 0.89
N ILE A 84 -2.99 0.93 1.56
CA ILE A 84 -3.94 0.00 2.17
C ILE A 84 -4.76 0.70 3.26
N ASN A 85 -4.14 1.50 4.14
CA ASN A 85 -4.86 2.20 5.21
C ASN A 85 -5.83 3.25 4.66
N TRP A 86 -5.48 3.89 3.55
CA TRP A 86 -6.37 4.83 2.86
C TRP A 86 -7.64 4.13 2.37
N TRP A 87 -7.49 2.93 1.80
CA TRP A 87 -8.60 2.06 1.40
C TRP A 87 -9.53 1.64 2.53
N GLU A 88 -8.98 1.40 3.73
CA GLU A 88 -9.77 1.06 4.91
C GLU A 88 -10.56 2.27 5.46
N GLY A 89 -10.44 3.45 4.85
CA GLY A 89 -11.03 4.70 5.32
C GLY A 89 -10.27 5.31 6.50
N THR A 90 -9.04 4.84 6.78
CA THR A 90 -8.20 5.33 7.88
C THR A 90 -7.18 6.37 7.40
N GLY A 91 -7.68 7.48 6.84
CA GLY A 91 -6.86 8.53 6.22
C GLY A 91 -5.72 9.07 7.10
N SER A 92 -5.92 9.18 8.42
CA SER A 92 -4.86 9.61 9.35
C SER A 92 -3.71 8.60 9.46
N LYS A 93 -4.00 7.30 9.46
CA LYS A 93 -2.96 6.24 9.46
C LYS A 93 -2.26 6.18 8.12
N ALA A 94 -3.03 6.30 7.04
CA ALA A 94 -2.48 6.37 5.69
C ALA A 94 -1.44 7.49 5.57
N HIS A 95 -1.79 8.69 6.05
CA HIS A 95 -0.90 9.84 6.06
C HIS A 95 0.38 9.59 6.86
N GLN A 96 0.27 9.05 8.08
CA GLN A 96 1.46 8.72 8.90
C GLN A 96 2.42 7.74 8.20
N PHE A 97 1.90 6.73 7.51
CA PHE A 97 2.75 5.81 6.75
C PHE A 97 3.42 6.47 5.53
N LEU A 98 2.75 7.43 4.90
CA LEU A 98 3.34 8.22 3.80
C LEU A 98 4.42 9.17 4.31
N GLU A 99 4.23 9.82 5.48
CA GLU A 99 5.25 10.63 6.13
C GLU A 99 6.48 9.78 6.46
N LEU A 100 6.31 8.61 7.08
CA LEU A 100 7.42 7.68 7.36
C LEU A 100 8.15 7.22 6.08
N ALA A 101 7.42 7.05 4.98
CA ALA A 101 8.02 6.72 3.70
C ALA A 101 8.90 7.87 3.17
N LEU A 102 8.44 9.11 3.32
CA LEU A 102 9.19 10.32 2.94
C LEU A 102 10.38 10.60 3.86
N ASP A 103 10.26 10.29 5.15
CA ASP A 103 11.39 10.36 6.09
C ASP A 103 12.48 9.33 5.73
N SER A 104 12.07 8.16 5.21
CA SER A 104 13.00 7.10 4.77
C SER A 104 13.65 7.42 3.42
N ASP A 105 12.89 7.97 2.48
CA ASP A 105 13.39 8.47 1.18
C ASP A 105 12.59 9.72 0.76
N PRO A 106 13.14 10.93 0.98
CA PRO A 106 12.47 12.19 0.62
C PRO A 106 12.22 12.37 -0.88
N ALA A 107 12.93 11.62 -1.72
CA ALA A 107 12.78 11.65 -3.17
C ALA A 107 11.80 10.58 -3.69
N TYR A 108 11.20 9.77 -2.82
CA TYR A 108 10.28 8.71 -3.22
C TYR A 108 9.00 9.28 -3.85
N ARG A 109 9.00 9.32 -5.19
CA ARG A 109 8.00 10.04 -6.00
C ARG A 109 6.57 9.64 -5.72
N LEU A 110 6.32 8.38 -5.37
CA LEU A 110 4.96 7.91 -5.12
C LEU A 110 4.40 8.47 -3.81
N ALA A 111 5.18 8.48 -2.74
CA ALA A 111 4.73 9.03 -1.47
C ALA A 111 4.44 10.54 -1.61
N ARG A 112 5.23 11.26 -2.41
CA ARG A 112 4.97 12.68 -2.74
C ARG A 112 3.68 12.88 -3.54
N PHE A 113 3.39 12.00 -4.49
CA PHE A 113 2.17 12.07 -5.29
C PHE A 113 0.93 11.82 -4.40
N SER A 114 0.99 10.81 -3.52
CA SER A 114 -0.08 10.51 -2.58
C SER A 114 -0.27 11.58 -1.49
N ASP A 115 0.80 12.25 -1.05
CA ASP A 115 0.71 13.36 -0.09
C ASP A 115 0.15 14.66 -0.71
N HIS A 116 0.32 14.83 -2.03
CA HIS A 116 -0.31 15.91 -2.78
C HIS A 116 -1.81 15.66 -2.97
N ASP A 117 -2.20 14.46 -3.42
CA ASP A 117 -3.60 14.11 -3.70
C ASP A 117 -4.41 13.81 -2.42
N GLY A 118 -3.76 13.27 -1.38
CA GLY A 118 -4.40 12.97 -0.08
C GLY A 118 -4.81 14.20 0.72
N ARG A 119 -4.26 15.38 0.40
CA ARG A 119 -4.74 16.68 0.93
C ARG A 119 -6.02 17.16 0.26
N VAL A 120 -6.42 16.57 -0.87
CA VAL A 120 -7.59 16.98 -1.66
C VAL A 120 -8.86 16.24 -1.23
N ASP A 121 -8.75 15.07 -0.60
CA ASP A 121 -9.90 14.31 -0.09
C ASP A 121 -9.96 14.28 1.45
N HIS A 122 -10.58 15.32 2.03
CA HIS A 122 -10.95 15.34 3.45
C HIS A 122 -12.43 15.03 3.71
N ARG A 123 -13.17 14.54 2.71
CA ARG A 123 -14.51 13.92 2.77
C ARG A 123 -15.22 14.08 1.42
N GLY A 124 -15.05 13.13 0.52
CA GLY A 124 -15.97 12.86 -0.57
C GLY A 124 -16.77 11.58 -0.33
N ARG A 125 -17.57 11.49 0.75
CA ARG A 125 -18.58 10.41 0.83
C ARG A 125 -19.46 10.51 -0.42
N ALA A 126 -19.59 9.40 -1.15
CA ALA A 126 -20.71 9.19 -2.05
C ALA A 126 -22.00 9.42 -1.24
N GLY A 127 -22.63 10.56 -1.49
CA GLY A 127 -23.97 10.85 -1.02
C GLY A 127 -24.95 10.12 -1.92
N THR A 128 -25.74 9.25 -1.29
CA THR A 128 -27.02 8.65 -1.72
C THR A 128 -27.08 7.98 -3.09
#